data_AF-A0A0C3ANV3-F1
#
_entry.id   AF-A0A0C3ANV3-F1
#
_cell.length_a   1.000
_cell.length_b   1.000
_cell.length_c   1.000
_cell.angle_alpha   90.00
_cell.angle_beta   90.00
_cell.angle_gamma   90.00
#
_symmetry.space_group_name_H-M   'P 1'
#
loop_
_entity.id
_entity.type
_entity.pdbx_description
1 polymer ?
#
loop_
_entity_poly.entity_id
_entity_poly.type
_entity_poly.pdbx_seq_one_letter_code
_entity_poly.pdbx_strand_id
1 'polypeptide(L)'
;PRSQQIAKSGHQVMCCYIVTQEAFPLPVYKDDMCWDRIVQALKGERLLTTKLESIEGDAEMKGLFLDYVWGAATQVRGEVVYKARMTVPSAYGLPGDLKSEELNDVLKWLVKEGKMLHPGIDIKMHTCDDTKPWQHPIFEQIIKAQWWGPKGGAKRLGDDPSTNPYINTPLPMLALTAAMVCNISMLSHWLIFFPG
;
A
#
# COMPACT_ATOMS: atom_id res chain seq x y z
N PRO A 1 -7.59 16.85 22.22
CA PRO A 1 -8.44 16.12 23.19
C PRO A 1 -7.97 14.66 23.35
N ARG A 2 -8.07 14.05 24.55
CA ARG A 2 -7.56 12.68 24.81
C ARG A 2 -8.19 11.62 23.88
N SER A 3 -9.47 11.76 23.55
CA SER A 3 -10.18 10.91 22.57
C SER A 3 -9.50 10.89 21.20
N GLN A 4 -9.08 12.05 20.70
CA GLN A 4 -8.39 12.15 19.41
C GLN A 4 -6.99 11.51 19.46
N GLN A 5 -6.30 11.59 20.59
CA GLN A 5 -5.00 10.96 20.77
C GLN A 5 -5.14 9.44 20.71
N ILE A 6 -6.11 8.87 21.42
CA ILE A 6 -6.41 7.43 21.40
C ILE A 6 -6.69 6.95 19.97
N ALA A 7 -7.60 7.64 19.26
CA ALA A 7 -7.95 7.29 17.89
C ALA A 7 -6.74 7.32 16.94
N LYS A 8 -5.90 8.36 17.04
CA LYS A 8 -4.66 8.47 16.24
C LYS A 8 -3.65 7.38 16.56
N SER A 9 -3.44 7.05 17.83
CA SER A 9 -2.51 5.99 18.23
C SER A 9 -2.99 4.62 17.74
N GLY A 10 -4.28 4.31 17.91
CA GLY A 10 -4.88 3.08 17.37
C GLY A 10 -4.77 3.00 15.85
N HIS A 11 -5.04 4.10 15.15
CA HIS A 11 -4.89 4.17 13.69
C HIS A 11 -3.44 3.93 13.23
N GLN A 12 -2.46 4.50 13.91
CA GLN A 12 -1.03 4.26 13.61
C GLN A 12 -0.64 2.79 13.79
N VAL A 13 -1.07 2.17 14.90
CA VAL A 13 -0.82 0.74 15.15
C VAL A 13 -1.54 -0.13 14.10
N MET A 14 -2.74 0.26 13.68
CA MET A 14 -3.46 -0.41 12.60
C MET A 14 -2.75 -0.28 11.25
N CYS A 15 -2.22 0.90 10.89
CA CYS A 15 -1.38 1.06 9.69
C CYS A 15 -0.19 0.08 9.70
N CYS A 16 0.53 0.00 10.82
CA CYS A 16 1.64 -0.94 10.97
C CYS A 16 1.18 -2.39 10.81
N TYR A 17 0.05 -2.76 11.43
CA TYR A 17 -0.51 -4.09 11.35
C TYR A 17 -0.90 -4.48 9.91
N ILE A 18 -1.56 -3.57 9.17
CA ILE A 18 -1.91 -3.79 7.75
C ILE A 18 -0.66 -4.07 6.91
N VAL A 19 0.38 -3.29 7.15
CA VAL A 19 1.62 -3.37 6.36
C VAL A 19 2.41 -4.63 6.71
N THR A 20 2.42 -5.06 7.97
CA THR A 20 3.37 -6.09 8.43
C THR A 20 2.76 -7.47 8.69
N GLN A 21 1.45 -7.55 8.95
CA GLN A 21 0.80 -8.78 9.39
C GLN A 21 -0.34 -9.21 8.46
N GLU A 22 -1.24 -8.30 8.10
CA GLU A 22 -2.45 -8.64 7.33
C GLU A 22 -2.84 -7.50 6.39
N ALA A 23 -2.47 -7.62 5.12
CA ALA A 23 -2.72 -6.58 4.12
C ALA A 23 -4.22 -6.45 3.77
N PHE A 24 -4.99 -7.54 3.91
CA PHE A 24 -6.38 -7.63 3.47
C PHE A 24 -7.28 -8.24 4.55
N PRO A 25 -7.42 -7.57 5.72
CA PRO A 25 -8.28 -8.09 6.77
C PRO A 25 -9.73 -8.12 6.31
N LEU A 26 -10.44 -9.18 6.70
CA LEU A 26 -11.85 -9.34 6.40
C LEU A 26 -12.70 -8.39 7.27
N PRO A 27 -13.71 -7.70 6.71
CA PRO A 27 -14.56 -6.78 7.48
C PRO A 27 -15.29 -7.41 8.66
N VAL A 28 -15.52 -8.73 8.63
CA VAL A 28 -16.15 -9.47 9.74
C VAL A 28 -15.35 -9.40 11.04
N TYR A 29 -14.02 -9.18 10.95
CA TYR A 29 -13.14 -9.05 12.11
C TYR A 29 -12.80 -7.59 12.45
N LYS A 30 -13.41 -6.62 11.77
CA LYS A 30 -13.09 -5.19 11.90
C LYS A 30 -13.08 -4.74 13.36
N ASP A 31 -14.15 -5.01 14.09
CA ASP A 31 -14.36 -4.45 15.42
C ASP A 31 -13.33 -4.99 16.41
N ASP A 32 -13.14 -6.31 16.46
CA ASP A 32 -12.15 -6.97 17.31
C ASP A 32 -10.73 -6.51 16.97
N MET A 33 -10.39 -6.48 15.68
CA MET A 33 -9.06 -6.06 15.24
C MET A 33 -8.78 -4.60 15.59
N CYS A 34 -9.70 -3.69 15.29
CA CYS A 34 -9.53 -2.28 15.60
C CYS A 34 -9.45 -2.04 17.11
N TRP A 35 -10.28 -2.73 17.89
CA TRP A 35 -10.26 -2.63 19.35
C TRP A 35 -8.92 -3.09 19.93
N ASP A 36 -8.42 -4.25 19.51
CA ASP A 36 -7.12 -4.77 19.93
C ASP A 36 -5.98 -3.80 19.62
N ARG A 37 -6.00 -3.14 18.44
CA ARG A 37 -4.97 -2.16 18.07
C ARG A 37 -5.07 -0.88 18.89
N ILE A 38 -6.28 -0.44 19.24
CA ILE A 38 -6.47 0.67 20.18
C ILE A 38 -5.89 0.30 21.55
N VAL A 39 -6.25 -0.86 22.11
CA VAL A 39 -5.73 -1.32 23.42
C VAL A 39 -4.21 -1.45 23.39
N GLN A 40 -3.65 -2.05 22.34
CA GLN A 40 -2.21 -2.17 22.15
C GLN A 40 -1.51 -0.81 22.12
N ALA A 41 -2.10 0.17 21.43
CA ALA A 41 -1.53 1.51 21.29
C ALA A 41 -1.46 2.29 22.62
N LEU A 42 -2.27 1.92 23.61
CA LEU A 42 -2.32 2.59 24.91
C LEU A 42 -1.56 1.85 26.02
N LYS A 43 -0.86 0.76 25.70
CA LYS A 43 -0.18 -0.07 26.71
C LYS A 43 0.83 0.79 27.49
N GLY A 44 0.57 0.96 28.79
CA GLY A 44 1.40 1.78 29.69
C GLY A 44 0.91 3.22 29.91
N GLU A 45 -0.11 3.68 29.17
CA GLU A 45 -0.67 5.03 29.30
C GLU A 45 -1.93 5.07 30.19
N ARG A 46 -1.71 5.13 31.52
CA ARG A 46 -2.80 5.08 32.53
C ARG A 46 -3.93 6.09 32.29
N LEU A 47 -3.61 7.35 32.00
CA LEU A 47 -4.61 8.41 31.79
C LEU A 47 -5.46 8.22 30.53
N LEU A 48 -4.91 7.59 29.49
CA LEU A 48 -5.65 7.29 28.27
C LEU A 48 -6.51 6.02 28.44
N THR A 49 -6.04 5.07 29.26
CA THR A 49 -6.76 3.83 29.59
C THR A 49 -8.11 4.13 30.27
N THR A 50 -8.14 5.01 31.28
CA THR A 50 -9.41 5.42 31.92
C THR A 50 -10.37 6.10 30.93
N LYS A 51 -9.82 6.86 29.96
CA LYS A 51 -10.68 7.47 28.93
C LYS A 51 -11.20 6.43 27.93
N LEU A 52 -10.42 5.39 27.63
CA LEU A 52 -10.82 4.27 26.79
C LEU A 52 -11.99 3.49 27.42
N GLU A 53 -11.97 3.23 28.73
CA GLU A 53 -13.08 2.59 29.45
C GLU A 53 -14.40 3.39 29.31
N SER A 54 -14.32 4.72 29.39
CA SER A 54 -15.46 5.60 29.13
C SER A 54 -15.97 5.51 27.68
N ILE A 55 -15.10 5.24 26.71
CA ILE A 55 -15.47 5.08 25.30
C ILE A 55 -16.07 3.68 25.09
N GLU A 56 -15.57 2.66 25.79
CA GLU A 56 -16.07 1.29 25.68
C GLU A 56 -17.53 1.15 26.11
N GLY A 57 -17.94 1.87 27.16
CA GLY A 57 -19.32 1.91 27.64
C GLY A 57 -20.28 2.73 26.76
N ASP A 58 -19.78 3.45 25.75
CA ASP A 58 -20.56 4.27 24.82
C ASP A 58 -20.51 3.63 23.43
N ALA A 59 -21.56 2.91 23.05
CA ALA A 59 -21.60 2.15 21.80
C ALA A 59 -21.46 3.04 20.55
N GLU A 60 -22.03 4.25 20.57
CA GLU A 60 -21.93 5.18 19.44
C GLU A 60 -20.50 5.70 19.31
N MET A 61 -19.90 6.15 20.41
CA MET A 61 -18.53 6.64 20.42
C MET A 61 -17.53 5.53 20.07
N LYS A 62 -17.75 4.31 20.58
CA LYS A 62 -16.96 3.14 20.21
C LYS A 62 -17.03 2.86 18.71
N GLY A 63 -18.22 2.88 18.12
CA GLY A 63 -18.41 2.71 16.67
C GLY A 63 -17.59 3.70 15.84
N LEU A 64 -17.64 4.99 16.19
CA LEU A 64 -16.87 6.04 15.50
C LEU A 64 -15.35 5.82 15.60
N PHE A 65 -14.86 5.32 16.73
CA PHE A 65 -13.45 4.99 16.91
C PHE A 65 -13.02 3.82 16.02
N LEU A 66 -13.82 2.76 15.99
CA LEU A 66 -13.55 1.59 15.17
C LEU A 66 -13.55 1.96 13.68
N ASP A 67 -14.49 2.78 13.22
CA ASP A 67 -14.52 3.29 11.84
C ASP A 67 -13.26 4.09 11.49
N TYR A 68 -12.85 5.00 12.38
CA TYR A 68 -11.67 5.83 12.17
C TYR A 68 -10.38 4.99 12.09
N VAL A 69 -10.22 4.03 12.99
CA VAL A 69 -9.03 3.14 13.02
C VAL A 69 -9.05 2.19 11.83
N TRP A 70 -10.21 1.67 11.43
CA TRP A 70 -10.36 0.84 10.23
C TRP A 70 -9.95 1.57 8.95
N GLY A 71 -10.17 2.89 8.89
CA GLY A 71 -9.74 3.76 7.80
C GLY A 71 -8.23 3.69 7.48
N ALA A 72 -7.40 3.21 8.40
CA ALA A 72 -5.97 2.95 8.19
C ALA A 72 -5.71 2.07 6.97
N ALA A 73 -6.49 1.00 6.78
CA ALA A 73 -6.32 0.09 5.64
C ALA A 73 -6.51 0.81 4.30
N THR A 74 -7.56 1.61 4.20
CA THR A 74 -7.85 2.42 3.01
C THR A 74 -6.77 3.47 2.77
N GLN A 75 -6.28 4.13 3.83
CA GLN A 75 -5.24 5.14 3.71
C GLN A 75 -3.94 4.54 3.15
N VAL A 76 -3.42 3.47 3.75
CA VAL A 76 -2.17 2.83 3.29
C VAL A 76 -2.30 2.36 1.85
N ARG A 77 -3.42 1.71 1.50
CA ARG A 77 -3.68 1.26 0.12
C ARG A 77 -3.70 2.43 -0.87
N GLY A 78 -4.39 3.51 -0.53
CA GLY A 78 -4.48 4.71 -1.36
C GLY A 78 -3.11 5.36 -1.61
N GLU A 79 -2.27 5.42 -0.57
CA GLU A 79 -0.90 5.95 -0.69
C GLU A 79 -0.02 5.08 -1.60
N VAL A 80 -0.11 3.76 -1.49
CA VAL A 80 0.63 2.81 -2.34
C VAL A 80 0.14 2.89 -3.79
N VAL A 81 -1.18 2.93 -4.02
CA VAL A 81 -1.77 3.13 -5.37
C VAL A 81 -1.26 4.43 -5.99
N TYR A 82 -1.27 5.53 -5.22
CA TYR A 82 -0.77 6.81 -5.71
C TYR A 82 0.69 6.71 -6.18
N LYS A 83 1.56 6.09 -5.37
CA LYS A 83 2.97 5.91 -5.73
C LYS A 83 3.15 5.00 -6.94
N ALA A 84 2.41 3.90 -6.99
CA ALA A 84 2.42 3.00 -8.12
C ALA A 84 2.02 3.73 -9.42
N ARG A 85 0.99 4.58 -9.38
CA ARG A 85 0.58 5.42 -10.53
C ARG A 85 1.67 6.38 -11.00
N MET A 86 2.49 6.92 -10.09
CA MET A 86 3.57 7.83 -10.45
C MET A 86 4.80 7.10 -11.00
N THR A 87 5.08 5.88 -10.51
CA THR A 87 6.30 5.14 -10.87
C THR A 87 6.11 4.24 -12.09
N VAL A 88 4.97 3.57 -12.24
CA VAL A 88 4.71 2.58 -13.31
C VAL A 88 4.86 3.16 -14.72
N PRO A 89 4.23 4.29 -15.08
CA PRO A 89 4.37 4.83 -16.42
C PRO A 89 5.83 5.16 -16.76
N SER A 90 6.54 5.82 -15.84
CA SER A 90 7.95 6.18 -16.04
C SER A 90 8.87 4.96 -16.15
N ALA A 91 8.60 3.88 -15.40
CA ALA A 91 9.41 2.67 -15.44
C ALA A 91 9.31 1.93 -16.79
N TYR A 92 8.19 2.08 -17.50
CA TYR A 92 7.93 1.46 -18.79
C TYR A 92 7.99 2.45 -19.96
N GLY A 93 8.32 3.72 -19.72
CA GLY A 93 8.33 4.77 -20.73
C GLY A 93 6.96 5.07 -21.35
N LEU A 94 5.87 4.94 -20.57
CA LEU A 94 4.49 5.13 -21.02
C LEU A 94 3.99 6.58 -20.84
N PRO A 95 3.13 7.09 -21.76
CA PRO A 95 2.77 6.46 -23.03
C PRO A 95 3.92 6.51 -24.05
N GLY A 96 4.95 7.35 -23.82
CA GLY A 96 6.07 7.50 -24.73
C GLY A 96 5.59 7.91 -26.12
N ASP A 97 6.09 7.21 -27.15
CA ASP A 97 5.67 7.40 -28.55
C ASP A 97 4.53 6.44 -28.97
N LEU A 98 3.92 5.69 -28.04
CA LEU A 98 2.88 4.71 -28.36
C LEU A 98 1.58 5.37 -28.80
N LYS A 99 0.97 4.85 -29.86
CA LYS A 99 -0.39 5.24 -30.25
C LYS A 99 -1.42 4.63 -29.31
N SER A 100 -2.64 5.18 -29.30
CA SER A 100 -3.74 4.73 -28.41
C SER A 100 -4.03 3.23 -28.49
N GLU A 101 -4.01 2.64 -29.70
CA GLU A 101 -4.23 1.21 -29.90
C GLU A 101 -3.08 0.37 -29.32
N GLU A 102 -1.83 0.75 -29.61
CA GLU A 102 -0.62 0.09 -29.09
C GLU A 102 -0.53 0.20 -27.56
N LEU A 103 -0.92 1.34 -26.99
CA LEU A 103 -0.99 1.55 -25.55
C LEU A 103 -2.00 0.60 -24.90
N ASN A 104 -3.16 0.39 -25.51
CA ASN A 104 -4.17 -0.54 -24.99
C ASN A 104 -3.68 -1.99 -24.98
N ASP A 105 -2.98 -2.42 -26.04
CA ASP A 105 -2.40 -3.76 -26.12
C ASP A 105 -1.31 -3.96 -25.07
N VAL A 106 -0.42 -2.97 -24.89
CA VAL A 106 0.61 -2.98 -23.85
C VAL A 106 -0.02 -3.03 -22.46
N LEU A 107 -1.05 -2.24 -22.18
CA LEU A 107 -1.73 -2.24 -20.88
C LEU A 107 -2.44 -3.56 -20.60
N LYS A 108 -3.05 -4.17 -21.62
CA LYS A 108 -3.67 -5.49 -21.51
C LYS A 108 -2.62 -6.53 -21.15
N TRP A 109 -1.51 -6.56 -21.86
CA TRP A 109 -0.41 -7.49 -21.60
C TRP A 109 0.20 -7.29 -20.21
N LEU A 110 0.55 -6.05 -19.84
CA LEU A 110 1.15 -5.75 -18.54
C LEU A 110 0.22 -6.06 -17.37
N VAL A 111 -1.04 -5.63 -17.44
CA VAL A 111 -1.92 -5.63 -16.27
C VAL A 111 -2.94 -6.75 -16.28
N LYS A 112 -3.61 -7.00 -17.41
CA LYS A 112 -4.64 -8.05 -17.49
C LYS A 112 -4.01 -9.44 -17.53
N GLU A 113 -2.88 -9.59 -18.20
CA GLU A 113 -2.14 -10.86 -18.28
C GLU A 113 -1.07 -10.99 -17.17
N GLY A 114 -0.97 -9.98 -16.28
CA GLY A 114 -0.11 -10.03 -15.10
C GLY A 114 1.40 -9.97 -15.41
N LYS A 115 1.80 -9.54 -16.60
CA LYS A 115 3.22 -9.52 -17.00
C LYS A 115 4.05 -8.50 -16.24
N MET A 116 3.41 -7.45 -15.72
CA MET A 116 4.01 -6.45 -14.82
C MET A 116 4.64 -7.03 -13.54
N LEU A 117 4.33 -8.28 -13.18
CA LEU A 117 4.92 -8.97 -12.03
C LEU A 117 6.33 -9.49 -12.30
N HIS A 118 6.71 -9.65 -13.55
CA HIS A 118 7.91 -10.35 -13.99
C HIS A 118 9.03 -9.36 -14.35
N PRO A 119 10.30 -9.67 -14.07
CA PRO A 119 11.43 -8.83 -14.49
C PRO A 119 11.69 -8.93 -16.00
N GLY A 120 12.57 -8.06 -16.50
CA GLY A 120 13.04 -8.12 -17.90
C GLY A 120 11.97 -7.77 -18.93
N ILE A 121 11.03 -6.89 -18.58
CA ILE A 121 9.94 -6.46 -19.47
C ILE A 121 10.52 -5.66 -20.65
N ASP A 122 10.25 -6.15 -21.86
CA ASP A 122 10.39 -5.40 -23.10
C ASP A 122 8.99 -5.11 -23.66
N ILE A 123 8.60 -3.84 -23.62
CA ILE A 123 7.30 -3.35 -24.08
C ILE A 123 7.14 -3.52 -25.60
N LYS A 124 8.21 -3.37 -26.38
CA LYS A 124 8.14 -3.45 -27.85
C LYS A 124 8.01 -4.89 -28.31
N MET A 125 8.72 -5.80 -27.65
CA MET A 125 8.72 -7.22 -27.99
C MET A 125 7.63 -8.03 -27.27
N HIS A 126 6.92 -7.45 -26.30
CA HIS A 126 5.98 -8.15 -25.42
C HIS A 126 6.63 -9.39 -24.77
N THR A 127 7.83 -9.22 -24.23
CA THR A 127 8.59 -10.30 -23.56
C THR A 127 8.94 -9.96 -22.12
N CYS A 128 9.00 -10.97 -21.25
CA CYS A 128 9.47 -10.85 -19.88
C CYS A 128 10.05 -12.19 -19.40
N ASP A 129 10.79 -12.17 -18.29
CA ASP A 129 11.29 -13.38 -17.64
C ASP A 129 10.18 -13.98 -16.75
N ASP A 130 9.35 -14.82 -17.36
CA ASP A 130 8.23 -15.52 -16.70
C ASP A 130 8.68 -16.51 -15.61
N THR A 131 9.99 -16.82 -15.51
CA THR A 131 10.50 -17.77 -14.51
C THR A 131 10.63 -17.16 -13.12
N LYS A 132 10.50 -15.84 -12.99
CA LYS A 132 10.73 -15.09 -11.74
C LYS A 132 9.57 -14.13 -11.42
N PRO A 133 8.37 -14.65 -11.11
CA PRO A 133 7.27 -13.79 -10.72
C PRO A 133 7.62 -12.99 -9.45
N TRP A 134 7.10 -11.76 -9.35
CA TRP A 134 7.28 -10.83 -8.23
C TRP A 134 8.67 -10.22 -8.08
N GLN A 135 9.58 -10.46 -9.02
CA GLN A 135 10.94 -9.93 -8.98
C GLN A 135 11.14 -8.68 -9.83
N HIS A 136 10.06 -8.06 -10.31
CA HIS A 136 10.20 -6.80 -11.04
C HIS A 136 10.70 -5.68 -10.10
N PRO A 137 11.75 -4.92 -10.46
CA PRO A 137 12.34 -3.88 -9.60
C PRO A 137 11.38 -2.76 -9.17
N ILE A 138 10.23 -2.64 -9.85
CA ILE A 138 9.23 -1.63 -9.52
C ILE A 138 8.60 -1.81 -8.14
N PHE A 139 8.43 -3.05 -7.67
CA PHE A 139 7.88 -3.30 -6.35
C PHE A 139 8.81 -2.72 -5.28
N GLU A 140 10.10 -2.97 -5.43
CA GLU A 140 11.13 -2.40 -4.57
C GLU A 140 11.11 -0.86 -4.61
N GLN A 141 10.98 -0.25 -5.79
CA GLN A 141 10.91 1.21 -5.91
C GLN A 141 9.69 1.80 -5.19
N ILE A 142 8.51 1.19 -5.35
CA ILE A 142 7.28 1.67 -4.72
C ILE A 142 7.36 1.47 -3.19
N ILE A 143 7.90 0.33 -2.74
CA ILE A 143 8.13 0.05 -1.33
C ILE A 143 9.09 1.09 -0.73
N LYS A 144 10.23 1.33 -1.39
CA LYS A 144 11.18 2.38 -0.98
C LYS A 144 10.49 3.75 -0.92
N ALA A 145 9.71 4.11 -1.92
CA ALA A 145 9.00 5.40 -1.96
C ALA A 145 7.93 5.53 -0.86
N GLN A 146 7.20 4.47 -0.53
CA GLN A 146 6.13 4.49 0.46
C GLN A 146 6.64 4.64 1.88
N TRP A 147 7.69 3.91 2.25
CA TRP A 147 8.07 3.76 3.65
C TRP A 147 9.42 4.39 4.00
N TRP A 148 10.25 4.76 3.00
CA TRP A 148 11.60 5.29 3.24
C TRP A 148 12.00 6.49 2.38
N GLY A 149 11.14 6.95 1.49
CA GLY A 149 11.33 8.26 0.87
C GLY A 149 11.06 9.38 1.87
N PRO A 150 11.75 10.55 1.82
CA PRO A 150 11.11 11.80 2.25
C PRO A 150 9.67 11.83 1.72
N LYS A 151 8.74 12.42 2.48
CA LYS A 151 7.36 12.63 1.99
C LYS A 151 7.44 13.24 0.58
N GLY A 152 7.23 12.43 -0.46
CA GLY A 152 7.35 12.83 -1.86
C GLY A 152 8.67 12.57 -2.62
N GLY A 153 9.64 11.78 -2.13
CA GLY A 153 10.79 11.41 -2.96
C GLY A 153 11.53 10.18 -2.43
N ALA A 154 11.79 9.15 -3.22
CA ALA A 154 12.53 7.98 -2.74
C ALA A 154 14.04 8.29 -2.61
N LYS A 155 14.66 8.02 -1.47
CA LYS A 155 16.13 7.99 -1.33
C LYS A 155 16.62 6.56 -1.61
N ARG A 156 17.64 6.41 -2.47
CA ARG A 156 18.22 5.09 -2.80
C ARG A 156 18.97 4.55 -1.57
N LEU A 157 18.56 3.39 -1.05
CA LEU A 157 19.30 2.62 -0.05
C LEU A 157 20.03 1.47 -0.77
N GLY A 158 21.29 1.24 -0.36
CA GLY A 158 22.22 0.29 -0.99
C GLY A 158 21.94 -1.19 -0.64
N ASP A 159 22.78 -2.09 -1.15
CA ASP A 159 22.53 -3.53 -1.18
C ASP A 159 23.01 -4.31 0.06
N ASP A 160 23.53 -3.63 1.09
CA ASP A 160 24.09 -4.27 2.28
C ASP A 160 22.98 -4.69 3.27
N PRO A 161 22.80 -5.99 3.59
CA PRO A 161 21.77 -6.49 4.51
C PRO A 161 21.78 -5.88 5.91
N SER A 162 22.95 -5.40 6.38
CA SER A 162 23.09 -4.77 7.69
C SER A 162 22.64 -3.31 7.72
N THR A 163 22.48 -2.69 6.54
CA THR A 163 21.99 -1.32 6.34
C THR A 163 20.69 -1.25 5.54
N ASN A 164 20.27 -2.37 4.94
CA ASN A 164 19.08 -2.55 4.12
C ASN A 164 18.03 -3.34 4.90
N PRO A 165 17.05 -2.67 5.56
CA PRO A 165 15.99 -3.35 6.31
C PRO A 165 15.03 -4.16 5.41
N TYR A 166 15.24 -4.18 4.09
CA TYR A 166 14.34 -4.74 3.09
C TYR A 166 14.60 -6.19 2.73
N ILE A 167 15.75 -6.76 3.13
CA ILE A 167 16.10 -8.16 2.85
C ILE A 167 15.12 -9.17 3.48
N ASN A 168 14.26 -8.70 4.40
CA ASN A 168 13.13 -9.43 4.97
C ASN A 168 11.82 -8.64 4.87
N THR A 169 11.55 -8.01 3.71
CA THR A 169 10.28 -7.30 3.50
C THR A 169 9.11 -8.24 3.82
N PRO A 170 8.24 -7.90 4.80
CA PRO A 170 7.11 -8.75 5.17
C PRO A 170 6.26 -9.11 3.95
N LEU A 171 5.84 -10.38 3.87
CA LEU A 171 4.95 -10.85 2.80
C LEU A 171 3.70 -9.96 2.63
N PRO A 172 3.06 -9.44 3.69
CA PRO A 172 1.94 -8.51 3.54
C PRO A 172 2.31 -7.21 2.82
N MET A 173 3.52 -6.67 2.99
CA MET A 173 3.99 -5.48 2.27
C MET A 173 4.13 -5.75 0.77
N LEU A 174 4.70 -6.90 0.42
CA LEU A 174 4.84 -7.35 -0.96
C LEU A 174 3.46 -7.57 -1.58
N ALA A 175 2.58 -8.32 -0.91
CA ALA A 175 1.21 -8.58 -1.35
C ALA A 175 0.40 -7.28 -1.53
N LEU A 176 0.54 -6.33 -0.61
CA LEU A 176 -0.09 -5.02 -0.70
C LEU A 176 0.39 -4.25 -1.93
N THR A 177 1.71 -4.17 -2.13
CA THR A 177 2.29 -3.43 -3.25
C THR A 177 1.94 -4.08 -4.59
N ALA A 178 2.10 -5.39 -4.68
CA ALA A 178 1.65 -6.24 -5.77
C ALA A 178 0.20 -5.96 -6.17
N ALA A 179 -0.72 -6.10 -5.22
CA ALA A 179 -2.14 -5.90 -5.48
C ALA A 179 -2.45 -4.47 -5.92
N MET A 180 -1.82 -3.47 -5.31
CA MET A 180 -2.07 -2.07 -5.67
C MET A 180 -1.51 -1.70 -7.04
N VAL A 181 -0.39 -2.31 -7.44
CA VAL A 181 0.20 -2.18 -8.78
C VAL A 181 -0.71 -2.86 -9.83
N CYS A 182 -1.19 -4.08 -9.57
CA CYS A 182 -2.13 -4.77 -10.47
C CYS A 182 -3.50 -4.06 -10.56
N ASN A 183 -3.95 -3.40 -9.49
CA ASN A 183 -5.19 -2.63 -9.47
C ASN A 183 -5.13 -1.32 -10.28
N ILE A 184 -3.97 -0.94 -10.83
CA ILE A 184 -3.87 0.20 -11.77
C ILE A 184 -4.78 -0.03 -12.99
N SER A 185 -5.04 -1.28 -13.40
CA SER A 185 -5.99 -1.60 -14.48
C SER A 185 -7.43 -1.16 -14.20
N MET A 186 -7.89 -1.20 -12.94
CA MET A 186 -9.26 -0.77 -12.59
C MET A 186 -9.45 0.75 -12.72
N LEU A 187 -8.37 1.49 -12.96
CA LEU A 187 -8.33 2.95 -13.09
C LEU A 187 -7.90 3.40 -14.49
N SER A 188 -7.87 2.46 -15.45
CA SER A 188 -7.53 2.62 -16.88
C SER A 188 -8.30 3.72 -17.62
N HIS A 189 -9.34 4.30 -17.02
CA HIS A 189 -9.94 5.53 -17.52
C HIS A 189 -8.92 6.69 -17.62
N TRP A 190 -7.86 6.76 -16.80
CA TRP A 190 -7.00 7.96 -16.73
C TRP A 190 -5.89 8.06 -17.77
N LEU A 191 -5.38 6.97 -18.36
CA LEU A 191 -4.37 7.07 -19.44
C LEU A 191 -4.95 7.69 -20.73
N ILE A 192 -6.28 7.78 -20.82
CA ILE A 192 -7.01 8.40 -21.93
C ILE A 192 -7.23 9.91 -21.70
N PHE A 193 -7.18 10.42 -20.46
CA PHE A 193 -7.59 11.80 -20.12
C PHE A 193 -6.46 12.81 -19.88
N PHE A 194 -5.20 12.41 -19.96
CA PHE A 194 -4.07 13.36 -19.96
C PHE A 194 -3.23 13.19 -21.23
N PRO A 195 -3.51 13.96 -22.29
CA PRO A 195 -2.48 14.26 -23.27
C PRO A 195 -1.46 15.17 -22.58
N GLY A 196 -0.18 14.85 -22.76
CA GLY A 196 0.90 15.82 -22.51
C GLY A 196 0.80 17.00 -23.46
#